data_AF-B0U0I9-F1
#
_entry.id   AF-B0U0I9-F1
#
_cell.length_a   1.000
_cell.length_b   1.000
_cell.length_c   1.000
_cell.angle_alpha   90.00
_cell.angle_beta   90.00
_cell.angle_gamma   90.00
#
_symmetry.space_group_name_H-M   'P 1'
#
loop_
_entity.id
_entity.type
_entity.pdbx_description
1 polymer ?
#
loop_
_entity_poly.entity_id
_entity_poly.type
_entity_poly.pdbx_seq_one_letter_code
_entity_poly.pdbx_strand_id
1 'polypeptide(L)'
;MAQTYRNRTACGFTLVELMVGITISIIVITMAVNIYISTKKSYNKAKLNTEQNIKIISAQKVLSDAIINAGLSCKYGDKHQTHVNRTGENPQEFKFLYDASLVRVGKISSIEGFLQQSLYTKQKFLYQPNANYLMIKTDSSSSELTQKPLNLSLYLQNFQQWQKGDYLALCNNDYIDIVKVLKTDNTTKTIKLVSAPTNEFNKGDYVGKINIQIFYTAAVANLKNPGKYTYSLYMFVKSGDNNAVTYPLVEGVSNLKLAYAILDKDKLSWKEILQDTNIDQIYAKALKISFQSNNQYYDKVVLI
;
A
#
# COMPACT_ATOMS: atom_id res chain seq x y z
N MET A 1 97.39 2.62 -13.87
CA MET A 1 96.54 1.51 -13.35
C MET A 1 95.14 1.73 -13.89
N ALA A 2 94.81 1.04 -14.98
CA ALA A 2 93.52 1.16 -15.66
C ALA A 2 92.73 -0.15 -15.50
N GLN A 3 91.50 0.03 -15.01
CA GLN A 3 90.27 -0.75 -15.22
C GLN A 3 90.31 -2.28 -15.25
N THR A 4 89.35 -2.87 -14.52
CA THR A 4 88.42 -3.82 -15.15
C THR A 4 87.04 -3.68 -14.53
N TYR A 5 86.12 -3.13 -15.31
CA TYR A 5 84.69 -3.11 -15.06
C TYR A 5 84.18 -4.55 -15.09
N ARG A 6 83.51 -4.99 -14.01
CA ARG A 6 82.86 -6.29 -13.92
C ARG A 6 81.59 -6.24 -14.77
N ASN A 7 81.67 -6.69 -16.03
CA ASN A 7 80.51 -6.84 -16.90
C ASN A 7 79.59 -7.93 -16.30
N ARG A 8 78.44 -7.52 -15.77
CA ARG A 8 77.32 -8.44 -15.51
C ARG A 8 76.85 -8.96 -16.87
N THR A 9 77.03 -10.25 -17.13
CA THR A 9 76.42 -10.95 -18.25
C THR A 9 74.90 -10.77 -18.16
N ALA A 10 74.34 -9.93 -19.03
CA ALA A 10 72.91 -9.93 -19.28
C ALA A 10 72.56 -11.26 -19.95
N CYS A 11 71.95 -12.19 -19.19
CA CYS A 11 71.31 -13.36 -19.77
C CYS A 11 70.18 -12.87 -20.70
N GLY A 12 70.38 -12.99 -22.02
CA GLY A 12 69.34 -12.73 -22.99
C GLY A 12 68.27 -13.82 -22.93
N PHE A 13 67.00 -13.42 -22.92
CA PHE A 13 65.87 -14.35 -23.04
C PHE A 13 65.83 -14.94 -24.44
N THR A 14 65.58 -16.25 -24.55
CA THR A 14 65.35 -16.88 -25.84
C THR A 14 63.96 -16.53 -26.38
N LEU A 15 63.81 -16.48 -27.71
CA LEU A 15 62.56 -16.13 -28.38
C LEU A 15 61.42 -17.10 -28.00
N VAL A 16 61.77 -18.36 -27.71
CA VAL A 16 60.83 -19.40 -27.24
C VAL A 16 60.33 -19.10 -25.82
N GLU A 17 61.21 -18.72 -24.89
CA GLU A 17 60.81 -18.33 -23.52
C GLU A 17 59.90 -17.10 -23.52
N LEU A 18 60.16 -16.14 -24.40
CA LEU A 18 59.30 -14.97 -24.59
C LEU A 18 57.91 -15.38 -25.09
N MET A 19 57.83 -16.25 -26.11
CA MET A 19 56.55 -16.75 -26.62
C MET A 19 55.74 -17.47 -25.55
N VAL A 20 56.37 -18.39 -24.81
CA VAL A 20 55.72 -19.14 -23.72
C VAL A 20 55.21 -18.18 -22.64
N GLY A 21 56.02 -17.19 -22.24
CA GLY A 21 55.63 -16.17 -21.25
C GLY A 21 54.45 -15.32 -21.70
N ILE A 22 54.42 -14.90 -22.97
CA ILE A 22 53.31 -14.14 -23.56
C ILE A 22 52.04 -15.01 -23.61
N THR A 23 52.13 -16.27 -24.03
CA THR A 23 50.98 -17.17 -24.08
C THR A 23 50.37 -17.40 -22.70
N ILE A 24 51.19 -17.66 -21.68
CA ILE A 24 50.72 -17.82 -20.29
C ILE A 24 50.07 -16.52 -19.80
N SER A 25 50.68 -15.36 -20.08
CA SER A 25 50.14 -14.06 -19.69
C SER A 25 48.78 -13.79 -20.34
N ILE A 26 48.62 -14.09 -21.63
CA ILE A 26 47.34 -13.95 -22.34
C ILE A 26 46.26 -14.86 -21.72
N ILE A 27 46.61 -16.11 -21.38
CA ILE A 27 45.67 -17.04 -20.73
C ILE A 27 45.21 -16.49 -19.38
N VAL A 28 46.15 -16.03 -18.55
CA VAL A 28 45.84 -15.49 -17.21
C VAL A 28 44.99 -14.23 -17.31
N ILE A 29 45.32 -13.30 -18.21
CA ILE A 29 44.53 -12.07 -18.44
C ILE A 29 43.12 -12.43 -18.91
N THR A 30 42.98 -13.37 -19.85
CA THR A 30 41.67 -13.81 -20.36
C THR A 30 40.84 -14.44 -19.24
N MET A 31 41.46 -15.27 -18.40
CA MET A 31 40.79 -15.88 -17.24
C MET A 31 40.35 -14.81 -16.23
N ALA A 32 41.22 -13.84 -15.92
CA ALA A 32 40.91 -12.74 -15.01
C ALA A 32 39.76 -11.85 -15.52
N VAL A 33 39.74 -11.53 -16.82
CA VAL A 33 38.66 -10.78 -17.47
C VAL A 33 37.34 -11.56 -17.39
N ASN A 34 37.35 -12.86 -17.68
CA ASN A 34 36.15 -13.70 -17.59
C ASN A 34 35.62 -13.81 -16.15
N ILE A 35 36.52 -13.96 -15.16
CA ILE A 35 36.15 -13.94 -13.73
C ILE A 35 35.52 -12.60 -13.36
N TYR A 36 36.12 -11.48 -13.78
CA TYR A 36 35.59 -10.15 -13.50
C TYR A 36 34.19 -9.96 -14.13
N ILE A 37 34.01 -10.32 -15.40
CA ILE A 37 32.70 -10.22 -16.09
C ILE A 37 31.66 -11.09 -15.38
N SER A 38 32.00 -12.34 -15.06
CA SER A 38 31.11 -13.27 -14.35
C SER A 38 30.72 -12.73 -12.97
N THR A 39 31.70 -12.26 -12.20
CA THR A 39 31.50 -11.68 -10.87
C THR A 39 30.63 -10.43 -10.93
N LYS A 40 30.89 -9.52 -11.88
CA LYS A 40 30.08 -8.31 -12.09
C LYS A 40 28.63 -8.64 -12.45
N LYS A 41 28.42 -9.65 -13.30
CA LYS A 41 27.08 -10.12 -13.67
C LYS A 41 26.35 -10.73 -12.46
N SER A 42 27.04 -11.55 -11.67
CA SER A 42 26.50 -12.15 -10.45
C SER A 42 26.14 -11.08 -9.41
N TYR A 43 27.03 -10.12 -9.18
CA TYR A 43 26.80 -8.98 -8.27
C TYR A 43 25.58 -8.15 -8.69
N ASN A 44 25.48 -7.79 -9.97
CA ASN A 44 24.32 -7.02 -10.46
C ASN A 44 23.01 -7.81 -10.30
N LYS A 45 23.02 -9.12 -10.57
CA LYS A 45 21.86 -9.99 -10.35
C LYS A 45 21.48 -10.04 -8.86
N ALA A 46 22.46 -10.21 -7.97
CA ALA A 46 22.23 -10.22 -6.53
C ALA A 46 21.67 -8.87 -6.04
N LYS A 47 22.23 -7.75 -6.51
CA LYS A 47 21.76 -6.40 -6.19
C LYS A 47 20.30 -6.20 -6.60
N LEU A 48 19.94 -6.52 -7.84
CA LEU A 48 18.56 -6.39 -8.34
C LEU A 48 17.57 -7.25 -7.56
N ASN A 49 17.96 -8.49 -7.22
CA ASN A 49 17.13 -9.37 -6.40
C ASN A 49 16.93 -8.79 -4.98
N THR A 50 17.98 -8.26 -4.36
CA THR A 50 17.89 -7.62 -3.03
C THR A 50 16.99 -6.39 -3.06
N GLU A 51 17.14 -5.52 -4.07
CA GLU A 51 16.28 -4.34 -4.23
C GLU A 51 14.80 -4.73 -4.38
N GLN A 52 14.50 -5.76 -5.19
CA GLN A 52 13.14 -6.26 -5.34
C GLN A 52 12.59 -6.86 -4.04
N ASN A 53 13.40 -7.64 -3.32
CA ASN A 53 13.01 -8.22 -2.04
C ASN A 53 12.69 -7.14 -1.00
N ILE A 54 13.48 -6.06 -0.94
CA ILE A 54 13.21 -4.91 -0.06
C ILE A 54 11.86 -4.27 -0.40
N LYS A 55 11.55 -4.07 -1.68
CA LYS A 55 10.24 -3.54 -2.10
C LYS A 55 9.08 -4.47 -1.69
N ILE A 56 9.25 -5.78 -1.87
CA ILE A 56 8.25 -6.78 -1.49
C ILE A 56 8.00 -6.76 0.02
N ILE A 57 9.07 -6.77 0.84
CA ILE A 57 8.97 -6.71 2.30
C ILE A 57 8.31 -5.39 2.74
N SER A 58 8.67 -4.28 2.09
CA SER A 58 8.06 -2.97 2.36
C SER A 58 6.57 -2.97 2.04
N ALA A 59 6.15 -3.57 0.93
CA ALA A 59 4.74 -3.72 0.57
C ALA A 59 3.97 -4.60 1.57
N GLN A 60 4.56 -5.73 2.00
CA GLN A 60 3.99 -6.57 3.07
C GLN A 60 3.84 -5.81 4.39
N LYS A 61 4.81 -4.95 4.72
CA LYS A 61 4.74 -4.09 5.90
C LYS A 61 3.60 -3.08 5.78
N VAL A 62 3.50 -2.35 4.67
CA VAL A 62 2.39 -1.38 4.45
C VAL A 62 1.03 -2.07 4.56
N LEU A 63 0.87 -3.24 3.95
CA LEU A 63 -0.36 -4.04 4.05
C LEU A 63 -0.67 -4.45 5.50
N SER A 64 0.35 -4.93 6.23
CA SER A 64 0.21 -5.35 7.63
C SER A 64 -0.13 -4.17 8.54
N ASP A 65 0.58 -3.06 8.37
CA ASP A 65 0.39 -1.84 9.17
C ASP A 65 -1.00 -1.24 8.89
N ALA A 66 -1.49 -1.31 7.65
CA ALA A 66 -2.85 -0.88 7.34
C ALA A 66 -3.89 -1.72 8.07
N ILE A 67 -3.72 -3.05 8.15
CA ILE A 67 -4.66 -3.93 8.88
C ILE A 67 -4.59 -3.67 10.38
N ILE A 68 -3.39 -3.55 10.94
CA ILE A 68 -3.18 -3.35 12.38
C ILE A 68 -3.76 -1.99 12.82
N ASN A 69 -3.61 -0.96 11.99
CA ASN A 69 -4.11 0.38 12.26
C ASN A 69 -5.51 0.63 11.68
N ALA A 70 -6.23 -0.42 11.29
CA ALA A 70 -7.60 -0.29 10.83
C ALA A 70 -8.51 0.17 11.97
N GLY A 71 -9.30 1.20 11.72
CA GLY A 71 -10.15 1.82 12.74
C GLY A 71 -10.17 3.33 12.68
N LEU A 72 -11.09 3.90 13.44
CA LEU A 72 -11.13 5.32 13.74
C LEU A 72 -10.76 5.51 15.21
N SER A 73 -10.03 6.57 15.55
CA SER A 73 -9.65 6.86 16.94
C SER A 73 -10.82 7.39 17.80
N CYS A 74 -12.06 6.95 17.54
CA CYS A 74 -13.23 7.28 18.35
C CYS A 74 -13.00 6.80 19.79
N LYS A 75 -13.21 7.68 20.78
CA LYS A 75 -12.89 7.45 22.20
C LYS A 75 -13.54 6.19 22.80
N TYR A 76 -14.71 5.80 22.32
CA TYR A 76 -15.50 4.68 22.84
C TYR A 76 -15.44 3.43 21.94
N GLY A 77 -14.52 3.43 20.96
CA GLY A 77 -14.45 2.40 19.93
C GLY A 77 -15.51 2.59 18.85
N ASP A 78 -15.21 2.13 17.64
CA ASP A 78 -16.05 2.30 16.44
C ASP A 78 -17.01 1.12 16.19
N LYS A 79 -16.66 -0.09 16.64
CA LYS A 79 -17.44 -1.32 16.37
C LYS A 79 -18.83 -1.38 16.99
N HIS A 80 -19.09 -0.62 18.06
CA HIS A 80 -20.37 -0.65 18.79
C HIS A 80 -21.28 0.54 18.48
N GLN A 81 -20.83 1.45 17.62
CA GLN A 81 -21.50 2.71 17.36
C GLN A 81 -22.35 2.62 16.09
N THR A 82 -23.48 3.32 16.10
CA THR A 82 -24.34 3.37 14.91
C THR A 82 -23.79 4.38 13.92
N HIS A 83 -23.44 3.93 12.72
CA HIS A 83 -22.96 4.80 11.66
C HIS A 83 -24.13 5.47 10.93
N VAL A 84 -24.05 6.79 10.77
CA VAL A 84 -25.06 7.61 10.09
C VAL A 84 -24.42 8.39 8.94
N ASN A 85 -24.95 8.24 7.73
CA ASN A 85 -24.49 9.01 6.58
C ASN A 85 -25.10 10.41 6.57
N ARG A 86 -24.25 11.44 6.67
CA ARG A 86 -24.55 12.87 6.57
C ARG A 86 -23.66 13.59 5.54
N THR A 87 -23.16 12.86 4.53
CA THR A 87 -22.36 13.45 3.43
C THR A 87 -23.23 14.10 2.37
N GLY A 88 -24.51 13.74 2.29
CA GLY A 88 -25.41 14.13 1.20
C GLY A 88 -25.25 13.29 -0.06
N GLU A 89 -24.49 12.21 -0.01
CA GLU A 89 -24.26 11.28 -1.13
C GLU A 89 -25.10 10.02 -1.02
N ASN A 90 -25.31 9.36 -2.16
CA ASN A 90 -25.99 8.08 -2.22
C ASN A 90 -25.13 6.97 -1.58
N PRO A 91 -25.58 6.34 -0.48
CA PRO A 91 -24.81 5.27 0.18
C PRO A 91 -24.55 4.05 -0.72
N GLN A 92 -25.36 3.83 -1.75
CA GLN A 92 -25.24 2.66 -2.62
C GLN A 92 -23.98 2.67 -3.50
N GLU A 93 -23.45 3.86 -3.80
CA GLU A 93 -22.25 3.99 -4.62
C GLU A 93 -20.99 3.56 -3.87
N PHE A 94 -20.96 3.73 -2.54
CA PHE A 94 -19.81 3.36 -1.72
C PHE A 94 -20.17 2.97 -0.29
N LYS A 95 -20.88 1.86 -0.15
CA LYS A 95 -21.40 1.37 1.15
C LYS A 95 -20.34 1.24 2.25
N PHE A 96 -19.12 0.84 1.90
CA PHE A 96 -18.03 0.63 2.88
C PHE A 96 -17.68 1.89 3.69
N LEU A 97 -17.79 3.08 3.09
CA LEU A 97 -17.56 4.32 3.83
C LEU A 97 -18.54 4.46 4.99
N TYR A 98 -19.80 4.04 4.78
CA TYR A 98 -20.94 4.32 5.64
C TYR A 98 -21.30 3.22 6.63
N ASP A 99 -20.77 2.01 6.47
CA ASP A 99 -21.00 0.93 7.41
C ASP A 99 -19.94 0.90 8.54
N ALA A 100 -20.19 0.07 9.55
CA ALA A 100 -19.31 -0.09 10.70
C ALA A 100 -18.06 -0.94 10.41
N SER A 101 -17.93 -1.52 9.22
CA SER A 101 -16.79 -2.36 8.91
C SER A 101 -15.53 -1.53 8.73
N LEU A 102 -14.44 -2.01 9.29
CA LEU A 102 -13.12 -1.39 9.22
C LEU A 102 -12.23 -2.09 8.20
N VAL A 103 -12.47 -3.37 7.96
CA VAL A 103 -11.69 -4.21 7.07
C VAL A 103 -12.63 -5.08 6.24
N ARG A 104 -12.67 -4.80 4.94
CA ARG A 104 -13.39 -5.61 3.96
C ARG A 104 -12.42 -6.25 3.00
N VAL A 105 -12.68 -7.50 2.66
CA VAL A 105 -11.97 -8.23 1.61
C VAL A 105 -12.96 -8.73 0.58
N GLY A 106 -12.54 -8.86 -0.66
CA GLY A 106 -13.42 -9.33 -1.72
C GLY A 106 -12.68 -9.68 -3.00
N LYS A 107 -13.43 -9.84 -4.10
CA LYS A 107 -12.87 -10.02 -5.44
C LYS A 107 -12.76 -8.67 -6.13
N ILE A 108 -11.64 -8.38 -6.80
CA ILE A 108 -11.43 -7.08 -7.45
C ILE A 108 -12.54 -6.71 -8.45
N SER A 109 -13.13 -7.72 -9.09
CA SER A 109 -14.25 -7.57 -10.03
C SER A 109 -15.50 -6.93 -9.42
N SER A 110 -15.69 -6.99 -8.10
CA SER A 110 -16.82 -6.37 -7.41
C SER A 110 -16.69 -4.85 -7.24
N ILE A 111 -15.46 -4.32 -7.27
CA ILE A 111 -15.16 -2.90 -7.01
C ILE A 111 -14.50 -2.20 -8.21
N GLU A 112 -14.32 -2.89 -9.34
CA GLU A 112 -13.68 -2.35 -10.53
C GLU A 112 -14.36 -1.08 -11.04
N GLY A 113 -15.71 -1.08 -11.10
CA GLY A 113 -16.48 0.10 -11.51
C GLY A 113 -16.25 1.30 -10.60
N PHE A 114 -16.24 1.08 -9.28
CA PHE A 114 -15.95 2.12 -8.29
C PHE A 114 -14.54 2.70 -8.44
N LEU A 115 -13.53 1.85 -8.61
CA LEU A 115 -12.14 2.28 -8.79
C LEU A 115 -11.97 3.07 -10.09
N GLN A 116 -12.60 2.63 -11.19
CA GLN A 116 -12.55 3.34 -12.48
C GLN A 116 -13.25 4.71 -12.41
N GLN A 117 -14.41 4.80 -11.75
CA GLN A 117 -15.13 6.08 -11.61
C GLN A 117 -14.41 7.06 -10.68
N SER A 118 -13.80 6.56 -9.59
CA SER A 118 -13.10 7.39 -8.61
C SER A 118 -11.77 7.93 -9.14
N LEU A 119 -11.13 7.21 -10.07
CA LEU A 119 -9.92 7.64 -10.74
C LEU A 119 -10.29 8.47 -11.97
N TYR A 120 -10.41 9.79 -11.83
CA TYR A 120 -10.56 10.75 -12.93
C TYR A 120 -9.39 10.76 -13.94
N THR A 121 -8.45 9.81 -13.82
CA THR A 121 -7.25 9.74 -14.64
C THR A 121 -7.55 9.11 -16.00
N LYS A 122 -6.83 9.54 -17.04
CA LYS A 122 -6.80 8.88 -18.35
C LYS A 122 -6.11 7.51 -18.33
N GLN A 123 -5.54 7.09 -17.20
CA GLN A 123 -4.87 5.80 -17.08
C GLN A 123 -5.90 4.68 -16.91
N LYS A 124 -6.00 3.86 -17.94
CA LYS A 124 -6.83 2.66 -17.90
C LYS A 124 -6.06 1.53 -17.19
N PHE A 125 -6.51 1.20 -15.99
CA PHE A 125 -6.04 0.01 -15.28
C PHE A 125 -6.70 -1.25 -15.85
N LEU A 126 -5.90 -2.31 -15.94
CA LEU A 126 -6.33 -3.67 -16.24
C LEU A 126 -6.21 -4.47 -14.95
N TYR A 127 -7.35 -4.73 -14.31
CA TYR A 127 -7.39 -5.48 -13.06
C TYR A 127 -7.15 -6.96 -13.32
N GLN A 128 -6.39 -7.61 -12.45
CA GLN A 128 -6.08 -9.01 -12.63
C GLN A 128 -7.32 -9.89 -12.34
N PRO A 129 -7.75 -10.77 -13.26
CA PRO A 129 -8.87 -11.66 -13.02
C PRO A 129 -8.67 -12.55 -11.79
N ASN A 130 -9.74 -12.78 -11.03
CA ASN A 130 -9.76 -13.61 -9.81
C ASN A 130 -8.85 -13.14 -8.66
N ALA A 131 -8.21 -11.98 -8.77
CA ALA A 131 -7.47 -11.38 -7.67
C ALA A 131 -8.42 -10.85 -6.60
N ASN A 132 -7.94 -10.84 -5.36
CA ASN A 132 -8.64 -10.24 -4.25
C ASN A 132 -8.31 -8.74 -4.13
N TYR A 133 -9.14 -8.02 -3.38
CA TYR A 133 -8.80 -6.70 -2.85
C TYR A 133 -8.89 -6.74 -1.32
N LEU A 134 -8.13 -5.85 -0.69
CA LEU A 134 -8.21 -5.53 0.73
C LEU A 134 -8.58 -4.06 0.86
N MET A 135 -9.68 -3.77 1.55
CA MET A 135 -10.21 -2.42 1.74
C MET A 135 -10.26 -2.13 3.24
N ILE A 136 -9.69 -1.00 3.63
CA ILE A 136 -9.45 -0.64 5.03
C ILE A 136 -9.89 0.78 5.28
N LYS A 137 -10.58 1.00 6.40
CA LYS A 137 -10.94 2.32 6.93
C LYS A 137 -9.94 2.71 8.01
N THR A 138 -9.37 3.91 7.86
CA THR A 138 -8.42 4.51 8.80
C THR A 138 -8.77 5.97 9.02
N ASP A 139 -8.23 6.60 10.07
CA ASP A 139 -8.16 8.05 10.18
C ASP A 139 -6.76 8.56 9.79
N SER A 140 -6.71 9.75 9.20
CA SER A 140 -5.43 10.39 8.79
C SER A 140 -5.02 11.54 9.69
N SER A 141 -5.99 12.15 10.36
CA SER A 141 -5.81 13.26 11.28
C SER A 141 -7.09 13.43 12.09
N SER A 142 -6.96 13.93 13.32
CA SER A 142 -8.07 14.09 14.25
C SER A 142 -7.99 15.39 15.03
N SER A 143 -9.12 15.74 15.63
CA SER A 143 -9.30 16.86 16.54
C SER A 143 -10.48 16.56 17.47
N GLU A 144 -10.75 17.46 18.40
CA GLU A 144 -11.90 17.39 19.29
C GLU A 144 -12.78 18.63 19.10
N LEU A 145 -14.08 18.48 19.35
CA LEU A 145 -15.02 19.59 19.36
C LEU A 145 -14.75 20.50 20.55
N THR A 146 -14.67 21.82 20.33
CA THR A 146 -14.59 22.81 21.44
C THR A 146 -15.96 23.14 22.02
N GLN A 147 -17.03 22.84 21.29
CA GLN A 147 -18.43 23.09 21.65
C GLN A 147 -19.36 22.23 20.78
N LYS A 148 -20.65 22.17 21.15
CA LYS A 148 -21.70 21.51 20.37
C LYS A 148 -21.75 22.10 18.94
N PRO A 149 -21.92 21.26 17.89
CA PRO A 149 -22.12 21.74 16.52
C PRO A 149 -23.30 22.72 16.44
N LEU A 150 -23.11 23.82 15.69
CA LEU A 150 -24.18 24.79 15.44
C LEU A 150 -24.60 24.70 13.98
N ASN A 151 -25.74 24.04 13.73
CA ASN A 151 -26.23 23.72 12.38
C ASN A 151 -25.17 22.96 11.56
N LEU A 152 -24.56 23.65 10.59
CA LEU A 152 -23.56 23.11 9.68
C LEU A 152 -22.13 23.37 10.18
N SER A 153 -21.93 24.05 11.30
CA SER A 153 -20.61 24.49 11.75
C SER A 153 -20.07 23.60 12.87
N LEU A 154 -18.87 23.06 12.65
CA LEU A 154 -18.04 22.42 13.66
C LEU A 154 -16.95 23.39 14.12
N TYR A 155 -16.66 23.34 15.42
CA TYR A 155 -15.64 24.17 16.07
C TYR A 155 -14.60 23.23 16.66
N LEU A 156 -13.35 23.35 16.21
CA LEU A 156 -12.30 22.37 16.51
C LEU A 156 -11.24 22.96 17.43
N GLN A 157 -10.68 22.11 18.30
CA GLN A 157 -9.60 22.50 19.21
C GLN A 157 -8.31 22.78 18.43
N ASN A 158 -7.93 21.82 17.59
CA ASN A 158 -6.78 21.92 16.71
C ASN A 158 -7.26 22.04 15.27
N PHE A 159 -6.79 23.07 14.57
CA PHE A 159 -7.10 23.24 13.16
C PHE A 159 -6.27 22.28 12.33
N GLN A 160 -6.95 21.42 11.56
CA GLN A 160 -6.33 20.46 10.66
C GLN A 160 -6.45 20.96 9.22
N GLN A 161 -5.51 20.60 8.34
CA GLN A 161 -5.54 20.96 6.91
C GLN A 161 -6.58 20.13 6.12
N TRP A 162 -7.83 20.11 6.58
CA TRP A 162 -8.92 19.46 5.85
C TRP A 162 -9.42 20.36 4.73
N GLN A 163 -9.81 19.73 3.64
CA GLN A 163 -10.19 20.38 2.39
C GLN A 163 -11.67 20.16 2.08
N LYS A 164 -12.23 21.01 1.23
CA LYS A 164 -13.58 20.82 0.69
C LYS A 164 -13.69 19.43 0.06
N GLY A 165 -14.76 18.71 0.40
CA GLY A 165 -15.04 17.36 -0.07
C GLY A 165 -14.44 16.26 0.78
N ASP A 166 -13.61 16.56 1.79
CA ASP A 166 -13.11 15.53 2.70
C ASP A 166 -14.25 14.93 3.54
N TYR A 167 -14.16 13.62 3.80
CA TYR A 167 -15.05 12.89 4.70
C TYR A 167 -14.52 12.91 6.13
N LEU A 168 -15.39 13.24 7.09
CA LEU A 168 -15.06 13.24 8.51
C LEU A 168 -15.98 12.29 9.27
N ALA A 169 -15.45 11.62 10.28
CA ALA A 169 -16.21 10.91 11.30
C ALA A 169 -16.33 11.79 12.54
N LEU A 170 -17.56 12.03 12.99
CA LEU A 170 -17.85 12.60 14.31
C LEU A 170 -18.32 11.47 15.21
N CYS A 171 -17.61 11.21 16.30
CA CYS A 171 -17.95 10.12 17.22
C CYS A 171 -18.31 10.68 18.60
N ASN A 172 -19.46 10.27 19.12
CA ASN A 172 -19.82 10.42 20.54
C ASN A 172 -19.77 9.03 21.20
N ASN A 173 -20.60 8.75 22.21
CA ASN A 173 -20.65 7.43 22.87
C ASN A 173 -21.37 6.37 22.04
N ASP A 174 -22.40 6.76 21.28
CA ASP A 174 -23.39 5.85 20.70
C ASP A 174 -23.40 5.85 19.16
N TYR A 175 -22.91 6.93 18.55
CA TYR A 175 -23.07 7.23 17.13
C TYR A 175 -21.78 7.71 16.47
N ILE A 176 -21.64 7.37 15.20
CA ILE A 176 -20.66 7.93 14.28
C ILE A 176 -21.39 8.61 13.12
N ASP A 177 -21.42 9.93 13.11
CA ASP A 177 -21.92 10.69 11.97
C ASP A 177 -20.80 10.90 10.95
N ILE A 178 -20.97 10.34 9.76
CA ILE A 178 -20.05 10.54 8.64
C ILE A 178 -20.52 11.76 7.87
N VAL A 179 -19.78 12.85 7.98
CA VAL A 179 -20.10 14.15 7.38
C VAL A 179 -19.13 14.51 6.27
N LYS A 180 -19.51 15.47 5.44
CA LYS A 180 -18.64 16.00 4.37
C LYS A 180 -18.34 17.47 4.58
N VAL A 181 -17.07 17.84 4.38
CA VAL A 181 -16.60 19.23 4.46
C VAL A 181 -17.09 20.03 3.26
N LEU A 182 -17.84 21.11 3.51
CA LEU A 182 -18.23 22.10 2.50
C LEU A 182 -17.17 23.19 2.37
N LYS A 183 -16.67 23.71 3.50
CA LYS A 183 -15.67 24.79 3.56
C LYS A 183 -14.94 24.76 4.90
N THR A 184 -13.67 25.12 4.89
CA THR A 184 -12.87 25.34 6.09
C THR A 184 -12.53 26.83 6.26
N ASP A 185 -12.45 27.28 7.50
CA ASP A 185 -12.01 28.63 7.87
C ASP A 185 -10.94 28.52 8.96
N ASN A 186 -9.69 28.78 8.55
CA ASN A 186 -8.52 28.67 9.40
C ASN A 186 -8.48 29.75 10.49
N THR A 187 -9.09 30.92 10.25
CA THR A 187 -9.06 32.06 11.17
C THR A 187 -9.95 31.79 12.37
N THR A 188 -11.15 31.28 12.12
CA THR A 188 -12.11 30.95 13.18
C THR A 188 -11.98 29.52 13.69
N LYS A 189 -11.10 28.72 13.07
CA LYS A 189 -10.95 27.27 13.29
C LYS A 189 -12.28 26.51 13.14
N THR A 190 -13.08 26.92 12.17
CA THR A 190 -14.39 26.32 11.91
C THR A 190 -14.42 25.52 10.64
N ILE A 191 -15.29 24.51 10.63
CA ILE A 191 -15.57 23.69 9.46
C ILE A 191 -17.06 23.74 9.19
N LYS A 192 -17.42 24.19 7.99
CA LYS A 192 -18.79 24.10 7.50
C LYS A 192 -19.00 22.77 6.79
N LEU A 193 -20.09 22.11 7.11
CA LEU A 193 -20.51 20.83 6.58
C LEU A 193 -21.52 21.00 5.45
N VAL A 194 -21.61 19.98 4.58
CA VAL A 194 -22.64 19.89 3.55
C VAL A 194 -24.02 19.60 4.16
N SER A 195 -24.07 18.84 5.25
CA SER A 195 -25.28 18.55 6.00
C SER A 195 -24.98 18.53 7.49
N ALA A 196 -25.95 18.97 8.30
CA ALA A 196 -25.80 18.99 9.75
C ALA A 196 -25.70 17.55 10.28
N PRO A 197 -24.92 17.29 11.33
CA PRO A 197 -25.00 16.03 12.07
C PRO A 197 -26.44 15.79 12.54
N THR A 198 -26.87 14.54 12.57
CA THR A 198 -28.20 14.14 13.07
C THR A 198 -28.18 13.94 14.58
N ASN A 199 -27.09 13.39 15.10
CA ASN A 199 -26.97 13.06 16.52
C ASN A 199 -26.38 14.23 17.32
N GLU A 200 -26.53 14.16 18.65
CA GLU A 200 -25.99 15.17 19.54
C GLU A 200 -24.52 14.93 19.83
N PHE A 201 -23.68 15.91 19.49
CA PHE A 201 -22.25 15.91 19.80
C PHE A 201 -21.93 17.08 20.74
N ASN A 202 -21.02 16.84 21.68
CA ASN A 202 -20.65 17.75 22.75
C ASN A 202 -19.18 18.15 22.66
N LYS A 203 -18.80 19.11 23.51
CA LYS A 203 -17.39 19.47 23.69
C LYS A 203 -16.58 18.23 24.11
N GLY A 204 -15.44 18.03 23.46
CA GLY A 204 -14.55 16.89 23.67
C GLY A 204 -14.87 15.66 22.81
N ASP A 205 -15.97 15.67 22.05
CA ASP A 205 -16.25 14.57 21.11
C ASP A 205 -15.27 14.60 19.93
N TYR A 206 -14.96 13.41 19.43
CA TYR A 206 -13.95 13.19 18.42
C TYR A 206 -14.41 13.64 17.03
N VAL A 207 -13.50 14.26 16.27
CA VAL A 207 -13.66 14.52 14.84
C VAL A 207 -12.42 14.07 14.10
N GLY A 208 -12.56 13.18 13.13
CA GLY A 208 -11.42 12.61 12.38
C GLY A 208 -11.65 12.56 10.89
N LYS A 209 -10.60 12.81 10.10
CA LYS A 209 -10.65 12.66 8.64
C LYS A 209 -10.51 11.19 8.25
N ILE A 210 -11.59 10.65 7.69
CA ILE A 210 -11.67 9.26 7.23
C ILE A 210 -10.82 9.11 5.96
N ASN A 211 -10.08 8.02 5.92
CA ASN A 211 -9.27 7.62 4.79
C ASN A 211 -9.49 6.14 4.47
N ILE A 212 -9.90 5.85 3.24
CA ILE A 212 -10.15 4.48 2.79
C ILE A 212 -9.03 4.05 1.87
N GLN A 213 -8.34 2.98 2.27
CA GLN A 213 -7.22 2.40 1.56
C GLN A 213 -7.69 1.10 0.89
N ILE A 214 -7.47 0.96 -0.41
CA ILE A 214 -7.80 -0.23 -1.18
C ILE A 214 -6.52 -0.77 -1.82
N PHE A 215 -6.15 -1.98 -1.45
CA PHE A 215 -5.01 -2.69 -2.00
C PHE A 215 -5.48 -3.69 -3.05
N TYR A 216 -4.87 -3.65 -4.24
CA TYR A 216 -5.22 -4.51 -5.36
C TYR A 216 -4.07 -4.68 -6.34
N THR A 217 -4.13 -5.74 -7.16
CA THR A 217 -3.19 -5.96 -8.27
C THR A 217 -3.81 -5.54 -9.59
N ALA A 218 -3.11 -4.67 -10.33
CA ALA A 218 -3.50 -4.23 -11.66
C ALA A 218 -2.27 -4.00 -12.54
N ALA A 219 -2.48 -3.88 -13.84
CA ALA A 219 -1.48 -3.42 -14.79
C ALA A 219 -1.96 -2.10 -15.41
N VAL A 220 -1.04 -1.19 -15.71
CA VAL A 220 -1.35 -0.03 -16.55
C VAL A 220 -1.33 -0.49 -18.01
N ALA A 221 -2.41 -0.25 -18.75
CA ALA A 221 -2.45 -0.59 -20.17
C ALA A 221 -1.34 0.14 -20.93
N ASN A 222 -0.38 -0.59 -21.48
CA ASN A 222 0.65 -0.02 -22.34
C ASN A 222 0.14 0.04 -23.78
N LEU A 223 -0.24 1.24 -24.23
CA LEU A 223 -0.72 1.48 -25.60
C LEU A 223 0.32 1.14 -26.67
N LYS A 224 1.62 1.09 -26.33
CA LYS A 224 2.71 0.81 -27.26
C LYS A 224 3.00 -0.68 -27.44
N ASN A 225 2.67 -1.52 -26.44
CA ASN A 225 2.89 -2.97 -26.47
C ASN A 225 1.67 -3.71 -25.93
N PRO A 226 0.57 -3.79 -26.71
CA PRO A 226 -0.60 -4.54 -26.32
C PRO A 226 -0.24 -6.02 -26.12
N GLY A 227 -0.61 -6.59 -24.97
CA GLY A 227 -0.44 -8.02 -24.66
C GLY A 227 0.69 -8.38 -23.68
N LYS A 228 1.60 -7.46 -23.35
CA LYS A 228 2.59 -7.67 -22.27
C LYS A 228 2.28 -6.78 -21.08
N TYR A 229 1.59 -7.34 -20.09
CA TYR A 229 1.19 -6.64 -18.87
C TYR A 229 2.13 -6.96 -17.73
N THR A 230 2.75 -5.94 -17.15
CA THR A 230 3.42 -6.04 -15.86
C THR A 230 2.42 -5.63 -14.80
N TYR A 231 1.96 -6.59 -14.01
CA TYR A 231 1.10 -6.32 -12.86
C TYR A 231 1.93 -5.76 -11.71
N SER A 232 1.31 -4.87 -10.95
CA SER A 232 1.86 -4.26 -9.76
C SER A 232 0.81 -4.29 -8.65
N LEU A 233 1.27 -4.33 -7.41
CA LEU A 233 0.42 -4.09 -6.25
C LEU A 233 0.27 -2.57 -6.08
N TYR A 234 -0.97 -2.12 -6.03
CA TYR A 234 -1.34 -0.72 -5.83
C TYR A 234 -2.04 -0.51 -4.50
N MET A 235 -1.89 0.70 -3.96
CA MET A 235 -2.71 1.25 -2.89
C MET A 235 -3.47 2.44 -3.44
N PHE A 236 -4.78 2.32 -3.52
CA PHE A 236 -5.70 3.43 -3.78
C PHE A 236 -6.15 4.02 -2.46
N VAL A 237 -6.16 5.34 -2.37
CA VAL A 237 -6.51 6.09 -1.17
C VAL A 237 -7.61 7.07 -1.54
N LYS A 238 -8.77 6.97 -0.88
CA LYS A 238 -9.88 7.93 -1.01
C LYS A 238 -10.20 8.55 0.34
N SER A 239 -10.12 9.87 0.40
CA SER A 239 -10.44 10.66 1.61
C SER A 239 -11.54 11.70 1.40
N GLY A 240 -12.13 11.77 0.21
CA GLY A 240 -13.16 12.74 -0.17
C GLY A 240 -13.72 12.48 -1.58
N ASP A 241 -14.69 13.28 -2.02
CA ASP A 241 -15.40 13.10 -3.30
C ASP A 241 -14.44 13.02 -4.49
N ASN A 242 -13.57 14.02 -4.61
CA ASN A 242 -12.58 14.17 -5.69
C ASN A 242 -11.15 13.91 -5.22
N ASN A 243 -10.97 13.43 -3.98
CA ASN A 243 -9.67 13.18 -3.40
C ASN A 243 -9.40 11.68 -3.41
N ALA A 244 -8.91 11.20 -4.55
CA ALA A 244 -8.55 9.82 -4.78
C ALA A 244 -7.19 9.74 -5.47
N VAL A 245 -6.25 8.98 -4.89
CA VAL A 245 -4.90 8.83 -5.41
C VAL A 245 -4.49 7.36 -5.37
N THR A 246 -3.79 6.89 -6.41
CA THR A 246 -3.25 5.54 -6.47
C THR A 246 -1.72 5.57 -6.44
N TYR A 247 -1.13 4.73 -5.59
CA TYR A 247 0.32 4.59 -5.43
C TYR A 247 0.76 3.17 -5.81
N PRO A 248 1.75 2.99 -6.70
CA PRO A 248 2.37 1.69 -6.90
C PRO A 248 3.24 1.35 -5.68
N LEU A 249 2.97 0.20 -5.04
CA LEU A 249 3.78 -0.28 -3.92
C LEU A 249 4.95 -1.14 -4.40
N VAL A 250 4.67 -2.07 -5.32
CA VAL A 250 5.68 -2.97 -5.86
C VAL A 250 5.26 -3.46 -7.25
N GLU A 251 6.20 -3.41 -8.19
CA GLU A 251 6.02 -3.89 -9.57
C GLU A 251 6.40 -5.36 -9.71
N GLY A 252 5.87 -6.01 -10.74
CA GLY A 252 6.15 -7.42 -11.03
C GLY A 252 5.50 -8.36 -10.01
N VAL A 253 4.31 -7.97 -9.53
CA VAL A 253 3.52 -8.73 -8.56
C VAL A 253 2.19 -9.10 -9.17
N SER A 254 1.77 -10.35 -8.99
CA SER A 254 0.51 -10.87 -9.49
C SER A 254 -0.18 -11.72 -8.42
N ASN A 255 -1.43 -12.08 -8.68
CA ASN A 255 -2.21 -13.03 -7.88
C ASN A 255 -2.32 -12.60 -6.41
N LEU A 256 -2.73 -11.37 -6.12
CA LEU A 256 -3.10 -11.01 -4.75
C LEU A 256 -4.25 -11.91 -4.31
N LYS A 257 -4.00 -12.73 -3.30
CA LYS A 257 -4.95 -13.64 -2.68
C LYS A 257 -5.03 -13.35 -1.21
N LEU A 258 -6.24 -13.41 -0.70
CA LEU A 258 -6.53 -13.24 0.72
C LEU A 258 -7.21 -14.51 1.22
N ALA A 259 -6.98 -14.80 2.50
CA ALA A 259 -7.71 -15.83 3.24
C ALA A 259 -7.82 -15.38 4.69
N TYR A 260 -8.92 -15.70 5.36
CA TYR A 260 -9.07 -15.45 6.79
C TYR A 260 -9.07 -16.76 7.57
N ALA A 261 -8.68 -16.70 8.84
CA ALA A 261 -8.72 -17.83 9.74
C ALA A 261 -9.88 -17.71 10.73
N ILE A 262 -10.67 -18.77 10.87
CA ILE A 262 -11.69 -18.91 11.94
C ILE A 262 -11.25 -20.01 12.89
N LEU A 263 -11.44 -19.78 14.17
CA LEU A 263 -11.26 -20.78 15.23
C LEU A 263 -12.63 -21.35 15.60
N ASP A 264 -12.83 -22.64 15.36
CA ASP A 264 -14.03 -23.37 15.78
C ASP A 264 -13.61 -24.58 16.64
N LYS A 265 -14.06 -24.61 17.90
CA LYS A 265 -13.75 -25.68 18.88
C LYS A 265 -12.26 -26.07 18.87
N ASP A 266 -11.39 -25.06 19.03
CA ASP A 266 -9.93 -25.17 19.04
C ASP A 266 -9.27 -25.61 17.72
N LYS A 267 -10.04 -25.71 16.62
CA LYS A 267 -9.49 -25.97 15.28
C LYS A 267 -9.45 -24.69 14.45
N LEU A 268 -8.24 -24.30 14.07
CA LEU A 268 -8.02 -23.19 13.14
C LEU A 268 -8.28 -23.66 11.71
N SER A 269 -9.16 -22.98 10.98
CA SER A 269 -9.42 -23.24 9.56
C SER A 269 -9.24 -21.98 8.73
N TRP A 270 -8.54 -22.12 7.59
CA TRP A 270 -8.38 -21.05 6.61
C TRP A 270 -9.52 -21.11 5.60
N LYS A 271 -10.11 -19.96 5.30
CA LYS A 271 -11.18 -19.79 4.32
C LYS A 271 -10.75 -18.81 3.24
N GLU A 272 -10.98 -19.17 1.99
CA GLU A 272 -10.72 -18.31 0.85
C GLU A 272 -11.78 -17.23 0.70
N ILE A 273 -11.41 -16.11 0.09
CA ILE A 273 -12.35 -15.01 -0.19
C ILE A 273 -13.06 -15.28 -1.51
N LEU A 274 -14.34 -15.64 -1.42
CA LEU A 274 -15.23 -15.90 -2.55
C LEU A 274 -16.10 -14.68 -2.89
N GLN A 275 -16.49 -13.90 -1.89
CA GLN A 275 -17.35 -12.72 -2.00
C GLN A 275 -16.88 -11.63 -1.04
N ASP A 276 -17.48 -10.45 -1.15
CA ASP A 276 -17.24 -9.36 -0.21
C ASP A 276 -17.57 -9.79 1.23
N THR A 277 -16.58 -9.68 2.09
CA THR A 277 -16.63 -10.17 3.48
C THR A 277 -16.05 -9.10 4.40
N ASN A 278 -16.85 -8.69 5.38
CA ASN A 278 -16.41 -7.80 6.46
C ASN A 278 -15.70 -8.65 7.51
N ILE A 279 -14.38 -8.50 7.62
CA ILE A 279 -13.53 -9.36 8.44
C ILE A 279 -13.83 -9.18 9.94
N ASP A 280 -14.18 -7.97 10.33
CA ASP A 280 -14.55 -7.60 11.69
C ASP A 280 -15.89 -8.20 12.16
N GLN A 281 -16.76 -8.64 11.23
CA GLN A 281 -18.09 -9.18 11.54
C GLN A 281 -18.13 -10.71 11.63
N ILE A 282 -17.09 -11.39 11.16
CA ILE A 282 -17.03 -12.86 11.09
C ILE A 282 -16.12 -13.49 12.15
N TYR A 283 -15.70 -12.70 13.16
CA TYR A 283 -14.81 -13.14 14.24
C TYR A 283 -13.51 -13.81 13.75
N ALA A 284 -13.01 -13.39 12.59
CA ALA A 284 -11.75 -13.89 12.05
C ALA A 284 -10.60 -13.57 13.01
N LYS A 285 -9.68 -14.52 13.18
CA LYS A 285 -8.52 -14.40 14.09
C LYS A 285 -7.26 -13.91 13.39
N ALA A 286 -7.20 -14.11 12.08
CA ALA A 286 -6.06 -13.71 11.27
C ALA A 286 -6.46 -13.50 9.82
N LEU A 287 -5.73 -12.63 9.12
CA LEU A 287 -5.76 -12.50 7.67
C LEU A 287 -4.40 -12.96 7.12
N LYS A 288 -4.44 -13.82 6.11
CA LYS A 288 -3.29 -14.18 5.28
C LYS A 288 -3.39 -13.42 3.97
N ILE A 289 -2.31 -12.73 3.65
CA ILE A 289 -2.12 -12.00 2.41
C ILE A 289 -1.03 -12.72 1.63
N SER A 290 -1.31 -13.09 0.39
CA SER A 290 -0.35 -13.73 -0.47
C SER A 290 -0.33 -13.13 -1.86
N PHE A 291 0.85 -13.06 -2.46
CA PHE A 291 1.03 -12.65 -3.85
C PHE A 291 2.28 -13.29 -4.44
N GLN A 292 2.38 -13.29 -5.77
CA GLN A 292 3.46 -13.90 -6.51
C GLN A 292 4.37 -12.83 -7.11
N SER A 293 5.69 -13.00 -7.00
CA SER A 293 6.69 -12.21 -7.71
C SER A 293 7.86 -13.10 -8.14
N ASN A 294 8.34 -12.95 -9.38
CA ASN A 294 9.44 -13.77 -9.93
C ASN A 294 9.25 -15.30 -9.72
N ASN A 295 8.04 -15.81 -9.94
CA ASN A 295 7.65 -17.21 -9.71
C ASN A 295 7.78 -17.71 -8.26
N GLN A 296 7.94 -16.81 -7.29
CA GLN A 296 7.94 -17.12 -5.86
C GLN A 296 6.70 -16.54 -5.20
N TYR A 297 6.16 -17.29 -4.23
CA TYR A 297 5.03 -16.83 -3.40
C TYR A 297 5.55 -16.13 -2.15
N TYR A 298 4.90 -15.01 -1.82
CA TYR A 298 5.18 -14.22 -0.65
C TYR A 298 3.92 -14.15 0.19
N ASP A 299 4.01 -14.66 1.41
CA ASP A 299 2.89 -14.74 2.33
C ASP A 299 3.16 -13.88 3.57
N LYS A 300 2.13 -13.21 4.06
CA LYS A 300 2.14 -12.49 5.34
C LYS A 300 0.85 -12.82 6.08
N VAL A 301 0.99 -13.27 7.33
CA VAL A 301 -0.14 -13.46 8.25
C VAL A 301 -0.16 -12.30 9.23
N VAL A 302 -1.35 -11.72 9.44
CA VAL A 302 -1.62 -10.63 10.37
C VAL A 302 -2.73 -11.09 11.30
N LEU A 303 -2.52 -10.95 12.61
CA LEU A 303 -3.53 -11.27 13.63
C LEU A 303 -4.52 -10.10 13.74
N ILE A 304 -5.78 -10.40 14.05
CA ILE A 304 -6.91 -9.45 14.11
C ILE A 304 -7.64 -9.58 15.44
#